data_AF-A0A258CAV2-F1
#
_entry.id   AF-A0A258CAV2-F1
#
_cell.length_a   1.000
_cell.length_b   1.000
_cell.length_c   1.000
_cell.angle_alpha   90.00
_cell.angle_beta   90.00
_cell.angle_gamma   90.00
#
_symmetry.space_group_name_H-M   'P 1'
#
loop_
_entity.id
_entity.type
_entity.pdbx_description
1 polymer ?
#
loop_
_entity_poly.entity_id
_entity_poly.type
_entity_poly.pdbx_seq_one_letter_code
_entity_poly.pdbx_strand_id
1 'polypeptide(L)'
;MKPDSLETHRQRLLDAGFSKVVPWFQCLNFASLIALPLTPLAWHLAGTPLAAWANGLQQQLDTKLAVGHGDLPRWRRAVDALPDIQPDRIELRDAFRLESDCDEATRAVTHDALFGLSPWRKGPFEVFGVHVDTEWRSDWKWERVAPHLDLAGKRILDVGCGNGYYMWRMLGAGADSVVGIDPNWLFFCQFHAMKRYLSERPVWHLPMALEELPAKLEGFDTVFSMGVLYHRRSPVDHLLELKDCLLRGGELVLETLVVEGDESTALVPEDRYAQMRNVWFLPSVAALECWLRRAGFVDVRCVDVSITST
;
A
#
# COMPACT_ATOMS: atom_id res chain seq x y z
N MET A 1 49.67 -11.35 -5.56
CA MET A 1 48.31 -11.21 -4.99
C MET A 1 47.41 -10.77 -6.13
N LYS A 2 46.40 -11.57 -6.50
CA LYS A 2 45.41 -11.11 -7.50
C LYS A 2 44.47 -10.14 -6.78
N PRO A 3 44.26 -8.91 -7.27
CA PRO A 3 43.24 -8.04 -6.72
C PRO A 3 41.86 -8.70 -6.90
N ASP A 4 40.99 -8.53 -5.90
CA ASP A 4 39.63 -9.04 -5.93
C ASP A 4 38.83 -8.39 -7.08
N SER A 5 37.82 -9.10 -7.58
CA SER A 5 36.96 -8.57 -8.64
C SER A 5 36.04 -7.46 -8.12
N LEU A 6 35.56 -6.60 -9.02
CA LEU A 6 34.54 -5.60 -8.71
C LEU A 6 33.29 -6.25 -8.10
N GLU A 7 32.90 -7.42 -8.59
CA GLU A 7 31.74 -8.17 -8.10
C GLU A 7 31.96 -8.67 -6.67
N THR A 8 33.18 -9.12 -6.35
CA THR A 8 33.55 -9.53 -4.99
C THR A 8 33.44 -8.36 -4.01
N HIS A 9 33.91 -7.18 -4.40
CA HIS A 9 33.77 -5.98 -3.56
C HIS A 9 32.31 -5.53 -3.42
N ARG A 10 31.53 -5.62 -4.50
CA ARG A 10 30.10 -5.34 -4.48
C ARG A 10 29.36 -6.26 -3.52
N GLN A 11 29.60 -7.57 -3.60
CA GLN A 11 28.97 -8.56 -2.74
C GLN A 11 29.32 -8.33 -1.26
N ARG A 12 30.59 -8.03 -0.93
CA ARG A 12 30.98 -7.73 0.46
C ARG A 12 30.27 -6.52 1.04
N LEU A 13 30.01 -5.49 0.23
CA LEU A 13 29.26 -4.32 0.68
C LEU A 13 27.77 -4.66 0.88
N LEU A 14 27.19 -5.49 0.03
CA LEU A 14 25.82 -6.01 0.25
C LEU A 14 25.76 -6.87 1.54
N ASP A 15 26.73 -7.77 1.75
CA ASP A 15 26.83 -8.62 2.94
C ASP A 15 27.04 -7.79 4.22
N ALA A 16 27.70 -6.64 4.11
CA ALA A 16 27.89 -5.67 5.21
C ALA A 16 26.62 -4.85 5.53
N GLY A 17 25.50 -5.13 4.86
CA GLY A 17 24.19 -4.52 5.14
C GLY A 17 23.88 -3.28 4.32
N PHE A 18 24.68 -2.95 3.30
CA PHE A 18 24.31 -1.91 2.34
C PHE A 18 23.23 -2.43 1.40
N SER A 19 22.15 -1.69 1.27
CA SER A 19 21.00 -2.04 0.43
C SER A 19 21.25 -1.86 -1.07
N LYS A 20 22.20 -1.00 -1.45
CA LYS A 20 22.56 -0.73 -2.85
C LYS A 20 24.03 -0.36 -2.98
N VAL A 21 24.68 -0.97 -3.96
CA VAL A 21 26.10 -0.76 -4.28
C VAL A 21 26.23 -0.54 -5.78
N VAL A 22 26.71 0.65 -6.18
CA VAL A 22 26.77 1.09 -7.59
C VAL A 22 28.22 1.40 -7.99
N PRO A 23 28.70 0.91 -9.13
CA PRO A 23 29.92 1.41 -9.77
C PRO A 23 29.75 2.87 -10.18
N TRP A 24 30.48 3.77 -9.53
CA TRP A 24 30.48 5.20 -9.84
C TRP A 24 31.36 5.53 -11.03
N PHE A 25 32.53 4.90 -11.09
CA PHE A 25 33.50 5.08 -12.16
C PHE A 25 34.37 3.83 -12.29
N GLN A 26 34.64 3.39 -13.51
CA GLN A 26 35.54 2.29 -13.81
C GLN A 26 36.47 2.68 -14.95
N CYS A 27 37.77 2.71 -14.68
CA CYS A 27 38.80 2.93 -15.69
C CYS A 27 40.09 2.22 -15.25
N LEU A 28 40.72 1.48 -16.16
CA LEU A 28 41.87 0.60 -15.85
C LEU A 28 41.54 -0.40 -14.71
N ASN A 29 42.53 -0.77 -13.89
CA ASN A 29 42.38 -1.62 -12.69
C ASN A 29 41.78 -0.86 -11.48
N PHE A 30 41.12 0.28 -11.69
CA PHE A 30 40.53 1.08 -10.62
C PHE A 30 39.01 1.16 -10.80
N ALA A 31 38.29 0.99 -9.69
CA ALA A 31 36.87 1.22 -9.62
C ALA A 31 36.53 1.97 -8.33
N SER A 32 35.62 2.93 -8.42
CA SER A 32 35.01 3.58 -7.27
C SER A 32 33.59 3.05 -7.10
N LEU A 33 33.27 2.57 -5.90
CA LEU A 33 31.94 2.10 -5.53
C LEU A 33 31.31 3.10 -4.56
N ILE A 34 30.02 3.38 -4.75
CA ILE A 34 29.20 4.07 -3.76
C ILE A 34 28.26 3.02 -3.17
N ALA A 35 28.33 2.86 -1.84
CA ALA A 35 27.45 1.99 -1.07
C ALA A 35 26.66 2.85 -0.10
N LEU A 36 25.33 2.73 -0.11
CA LEU A 36 24.45 3.56 0.71
C LEU A 36 23.46 2.68 1.49
N PRO A 37 23.20 3.00 2.76
CA PRO A 37 22.40 2.16 3.66
C PRO A 37 20.88 2.41 3.55
N LEU A 38 20.41 3.08 2.48
CA LEU A 38 19.02 3.51 2.36
C LEU A 38 18.12 2.36 1.92
N THR A 39 16.93 2.19 2.49
CA THR A 39 15.98 1.18 1.98
C THR A 39 15.64 1.43 0.50
N PRO A 40 15.16 0.42 -0.26
CA PRO A 40 14.70 0.63 -1.63
C PRO A 40 13.69 1.79 -1.76
N LEU A 41 12.82 1.95 -0.75
CA LEU A 41 11.89 3.07 -0.65
C LEU A 41 12.60 4.41 -0.44
N ALA A 42 13.52 4.51 0.53
CA ALA A 42 14.28 5.73 0.79
C ALA A 42 15.12 6.16 -0.41
N TRP A 43 15.65 5.19 -1.15
CA TRP A 43 16.31 5.42 -2.42
C TRP A 43 15.38 5.93 -3.51
N HIS A 44 14.21 5.30 -3.67
CA HIS A 44 13.23 5.71 -4.67
C HIS A 44 12.71 7.13 -4.41
N LEU A 45 12.55 7.49 -3.14
CA LEU A 45 12.07 8.81 -2.72
C LEU A 45 13.20 9.86 -2.60
N ALA A 46 14.45 9.51 -2.92
CA ALA A 46 15.56 10.44 -2.89
C ALA A 46 15.33 11.57 -3.91
N GLY A 47 15.39 12.83 -3.45
CA GLY A 47 15.11 14.00 -4.29
C GLY A 47 13.64 14.41 -4.34
N THR A 48 12.76 13.74 -3.60
CA THR A 48 11.36 14.16 -3.39
C THR A 48 11.20 14.83 -2.01
N PRO A 49 10.08 15.54 -1.74
CA PRO A 49 9.78 16.06 -0.40
C PRO A 49 9.73 14.97 0.69
N LEU A 50 9.50 13.71 0.30
CA LEU A 50 9.42 12.56 1.20
C LEU A 50 10.80 12.04 1.66
N ALA A 51 11.91 12.53 1.11
CA ALA A 51 13.24 11.99 1.38
C ALA A 51 13.62 12.01 2.87
N ALA A 52 13.30 13.10 3.58
CA ALA A 52 13.61 13.24 5.01
C ALA A 52 12.87 12.19 5.85
N TRP A 53 11.58 11.98 5.57
CA TRP A 53 10.78 10.94 6.22
C TRP A 53 11.32 9.54 5.88
N ALA A 54 11.57 9.26 4.60
CA ALA A 54 12.00 7.95 4.15
C ALA A 54 13.37 7.53 4.74
N ASN A 55 14.28 8.49 4.98
CA ASN A 55 15.57 8.22 5.63
C ASN A 55 15.45 7.70 7.06
N GLY A 56 14.43 8.13 7.81
CA GLY A 56 14.17 7.67 9.19
C GLY A 56 13.33 6.40 9.27
N LEU A 57 12.74 5.98 8.15
CA LEU A 57 11.70 4.96 8.14
C LEU A 57 12.20 3.57 8.55
N GLN A 58 13.43 3.19 8.19
CA GLN A 58 13.99 1.87 8.56
C GLN A 58 14.00 1.69 10.07
N GLN A 59 14.45 2.71 10.82
CA GLN A 59 14.48 2.65 12.28
C GLN A 59 13.08 2.53 12.89
N GLN A 60 12.10 3.22 12.32
CA GLN A 60 10.71 3.11 12.76
C GLN A 60 10.15 1.70 12.53
N LEU A 61 10.43 1.12 11.36
CA LEU A 61 10.02 -0.25 11.01
C LEU A 61 10.67 -1.28 11.93
N ASP A 62 11.98 -1.16 12.18
CA ASP A 62 12.70 -2.07 13.10
C ASP A 62 12.11 -2.03 14.51
N THR A 63 11.77 -0.83 14.99
CA THR A 63 11.13 -0.64 16.29
C THR A 63 9.76 -1.31 16.35
N LYS A 64 8.94 -1.17 15.29
CA LYS A 64 7.64 -1.85 15.23
C LYS A 64 7.75 -3.36 15.12
N LEU A 65 8.68 -3.86 14.30
CA LEU A 65 8.92 -5.29 14.13
C LEU A 65 9.41 -5.93 15.44
N ALA A 66 10.19 -5.21 16.24
CA ALA A 66 10.64 -5.67 17.56
C ALA A 66 9.49 -5.87 18.55
N VAL A 67 8.43 -5.04 18.47
CA VAL A 67 7.18 -5.25 19.23
C VAL A 67 6.38 -6.40 18.62
N GLY A 68 6.20 -6.36 17.30
CA GLY A 68 5.57 -7.42 16.50
C GLY A 68 4.12 -7.71 16.88
N HIS A 69 3.70 -8.96 16.65
CA HIS A 69 2.40 -9.51 17.01
C HIS A 69 2.52 -11.00 17.30
N GLY A 70 1.71 -11.54 18.22
CA GLY A 70 1.80 -12.95 18.64
C GLY A 70 1.67 -13.94 17.48
N ASP A 71 0.81 -13.65 16.51
CA ASP A 71 0.62 -14.47 15.31
C ASP A 71 1.59 -14.16 14.14
N LEU A 72 2.43 -13.12 14.26
CA LEU A 72 3.34 -12.73 13.18
C LEU A 72 4.25 -13.89 12.72
N PRO A 73 4.80 -14.74 13.60
CA PRO A 73 5.56 -15.92 13.17
C PRO A 73 4.75 -16.92 12.35
N ARG A 74 3.44 -17.07 12.63
CA ARG A 74 2.56 -17.96 11.87
C ARG A 74 2.35 -17.44 10.45
N TRP A 75 2.01 -16.16 10.31
CA TRP A 75 1.81 -15.55 9.00
C TRP A 75 3.10 -15.48 8.21
N ARG A 76 4.24 -15.21 8.85
CA ARG A 76 5.53 -15.22 8.18
C ARG A 76 5.87 -16.60 7.60
N ARG A 77 5.62 -17.68 8.35
CA ARG A 77 5.78 -19.05 7.83
C ARG A 77 4.91 -19.32 6.61
N ALA A 78 3.69 -18.80 6.57
CA ALA A 78 2.81 -18.93 5.40
C ALA A 78 3.39 -18.18 4.18
N VAL A 79 3.95 -16.98 4.38
CA VAL A 79 4.68 -16.26 3.31
C VAL A 79 5.93 -17.00 2.87
N ASP A 80 6.71 -17.54 3.80
CA ASP A 80 7.96 -18.25 3.49
C ASP A 80 7.71 -19.62 2.83
N ALA A 81 6.52 -20.21 3.01
CA ALA A 81 6.09 -21.45 2.37
C ALA A 81 5.70 -21.28 0.89
N LEU A 82 5.54 -20.04 0.42
CA LEU A 82 5.28 -19.75 -0.99
C LEU A 82 6.43 -20.25 -1.87
N PRO A 83 6.13 -20.95 -2.99
CA PRO A 83 7.17 -21.51 -3.84
C PRO A 83 8.07 -20.43 -4.43
N ASP A 84 9.33 -20.78 -4.67
CA ASP A 84 10.29 -19.90 -5.34
C ASP A 84 10.16 -20.05 -6.87
N ILE A 85 9.11 -19.42 -7.40
CA ILE A 85 8.83 -19.35 -8.84
C ILE A 85 8.64 -17.91 -9.28
N GLN A 86 9.03 -17.61 -10.51
CA GLN A 86 8.89 -16.27 -11.09
C GLN A 86 7.70 -16.25 -12.05
N PRO A 87 6.82 -15.23 -12.00
CA PRO A 87 5.72 -15.11 -12.95
C PRO A 87 6.24 -14.83 -14.37
N ASP A 88 5.77 -15.62 -15.33
CA ASP A 88 6.01 -15.42 -16.77
C ASP A 88 5.13 -14.29 -17.32
N ARG A 89 3.96 -14.09 -16.72
CA ARG A 89 3.03 -13.00 -17.07
C ARG A 89 2.47 -12.35 -15.81
N ILE A 90 2.39 -11.03 -15.86
CA ILE A 90 1.92 -10.18 -14.77
C ILE A 90 0.87 -9.23 -15.34
N GLU A 91 -0.36 -9.35 -14.85
CA GLU A 91 -1.48 -8.44 -15.13
C GLU A 91 -1.84 -7.70 -13.84
N LEU A 92 -1.86 -6.37 -13.91
CA LEU A 92 -2.16 -5.48 -12.78
C LEU A 92 -3.15 -4.35 -13.15
N ARG A 93 -3.34 -4.10 -14.45
CA ARG A 93 -4.19 -3.03 -14.96
C ARG A 93 -5.65 -3.40 -14.78
N ASP A 94 -6.05 -4.57 -15.29
CA ASP A 94 -7.45 -4.97 -15.34
C ASP A 94 -7.83 -5.93 -14.20
N ALA A 95 -6.87 -6.72 -13.73
CA ALA A 95 -6.99 -7.61 -12.57
C ALA A 95 -5.66 -7.69 -11.83
N PHE A 96 -5.61 -8.36 -10.67
CA PHE A 96 -4.35 -8.86 -10.12
C PHE A 96 -4.20 -10.33 -10.53
N ARG A 97 -3.28 -10.62 -11.46
CA ARG A 97 -3.01 -11.98 -11.90
C ARG A 97 -1.52 -12.19 -12.16
N LEU A 98 -0.99 -13.24 -11.54
CA LEU A 98 0.35 -13.76 -11.74
C LEU A 98 0.26 -15.15 -12.37
N GLU A 99 0.82 -15.31 -13.56
CA GLU A 99 0.80 -16.58 -14.28
C GLU A 99 2.21 -17.13 -14.41
N SER A 100 2.35 -18.44 -14.25
CA SER A 100 3.55 -19.20 -14.59
C SER A 100 3.14 -20.65 -14.82
N ASP A 101 3.90 -21.37 -15.64
CA ASP A 101 3.73 -22.81 -15.77
C ASP A 101 4.24 -23.50 -14.49
N CYS A 102 3.32 -24.04 -13.69
CA CYS A 102 3.65 -24.81 -12.50
C CYS A 102 2.84 -26.11 -12.44
N ASP A 103 3.43 -27.14 -11.83
CA ASP A 103 2.75 -28.42 -11.61
C ASP A 103 1.71 -28.33 -10.50
N GLU A 104 0.91 -29.39 -10.36
CA GLU A 104 -0.18 -29.43 -9.37
C GLU A 104 0.36 -29.41 -7.93
N ALA A 105 1.54 -29.98 -7.69
CA ALA A 105 2.17 -29.95 -6.36
C ALA A 105 2.54 -28.51 -5.95
N THR A 106 3.14 -27.75 -6.87
CA THR A 106 3.47 -26.33 -6.65
C THR A 106 2.21 -25.50 -6.45
N ARG A 107 1.15 -25.76 -7.23
CA ARG A 107 -0.14 -25.08 -7.08
C ARG A 107 -0.79 -25.36 -5.72
N ALA A 108 -0.74 -26.61 -5.24
CA ALA A 108 -1.23 -26.98 -3.92
C ALA A 108 -0.46 -26.27 -2.79
N VAL A 109 0.87 -26.17 -2.91
CA VAL A 109 1.70 -25.40 -1.95
C VAL A 109 1.34 -23.91 -1.97
N THR A 110 1.19 -23.31 -3.15
CA THR A 110 0.73 -21.92 -3.28
C THR A 110 -0.63 -21.73 -2.62
N HIS A 111 -1.57 -22.65 -2.85
CA HIS A 111 -2.90 -22.61 -2.21
C HIS A 111 -2.77 -22.63 -0.70
N ASP A 112 -2.12 -23.63 -0.12
CA ASP A 112 -2.04 -23.78 1.34
C ASP A 112 -1.32 -22.60 2.01
N ALA A 113 -0.27 -22.07 1.37
CA ALA A 113 0.44 -20.89 1.82
C ALA A 113 -0.47 -19.63 1.83
N LEU A 114 -1.19 -19.38 0.73
CA LEU A 114 -2.10 -18.22 0.64
C LEU A 114 -3.28 -18.35 1.62
N PHE A 115 -3.88 -19.53 1.74
CA PHE A 115 -5.00 -19.76 2.67
C PHE A 115 -4.56 -19.80 4.14
N GLY A 116 -3.27 -20.06 4.41
CA GLY A 116 -2.64 -19.84 5.72
C GLY A 116 -2.62 -18.37 6.17
N LEU A 117 -2.89 -17.43 5.26
CA LEU A 117 -3.05 -16.00 5.52
C LEU A 117 -4.53 -15.56 5.58
N SER A 118 -5.47 -16.49 5.72
CA SER A 118 -6.88 -16.14 5.91
C SER A 118 -7.13 -15.43 7.25
N PRO A 119 -8.12 -14.53 7.34
CA PRO A 119 -9.09 -14.17 6.29
C PRO A 119 -8.57 -13.13 5.29
N TRP A 120 -8.94 -13.31 4.01
CA TRP A 120 -8.69 -12.34 2.94
C TRP A 120 -9.91 -11.45 2.70
N ARG A 121 -9.74 -10.14 2.90
CA ARG A 121 -10.84 -9.17 2.80
C ARG A 121 -10.93 -8.48 1.44
N LYS A 122 -9.88 -7.80 0.99
CA LYS A 122 -9.86 -7.05 -0.29
C LYS A 122 -9.23 -7.90 -1.39
N GLY A 123 -9.82 -7.96 -2.57
CA GLY A 123 -9.34 -8.76 -3.72
C GLY A 123 -10.31 -8.70 -4.90
N PRO A 124 -10.33 -9.71 -5.79
CA PRO A 124 -9.64 -11.01 -5.70
C PRO A 124 -8.17 -10.97 -6.13
N PHE A 125 -7.44 -12.06 -5.86
CA PHE A 125 -6.09 -12.30 -6.40
C PHE A 125 -6.05 -13.62 -7.17
N GLU A 126 -5.34 -13.65 -8.30
CA GLU A 126 -5.04 -14.89 -9.01
C GLU A 126 -3.52 -15.12 -9.05
N VAL A 127 -3.06 -16.22 -8.45
CA VAL A 127 -1.62 -16.52 -8.29
C VAL A 127 -1.36 -17.96 -8.70
N PHE A 128 -0.73 -18.15 -9.86
CA PHE A 128 -0.33 -19.46 -10.40
C PHE A 128 -1.48 -20.47 -10.49
N GLY A 129 -2.66 -19.98 -10.90
CA GLY A 129 -3.88 -20.77 -11.01
C GLY A 129 -4.68 -20.92 -9.70
N VAL A 130 -4.18 -20.39 -8.58
CA VAL A 130 -4.95 -20.29 -7.32
C VAL A 130 -5.76 -19.00 -7.33
N HIS A 131 -7.08 -19.12 -7.25
CA HIS A 131 -7.99 -17.99 -7.10
C HIS A 131 -8.29 -17.73 -5.63
N VAL A 132 -7.80 -16.61 -5.09
CA VAL A 132 -8.12 -16.15 -3.75
C VAL A 132 -9.39 -15.30 -3.85
N ASP A 133 -10.53 -15.96 -3.69
CA ASP A 133 -11.83 -15.31 -3.62
C ASP A 133 -11.99 -14.64 -2.25
N THR A 134 -12.04 -13.31 -2.25
CA THR A 134 -12.01 -12.48 -1.05
C THR A 134 -13.39 -11.98 -0.68
N GLU A 135 -13.59 -11.61 0.59
CA GLU A 135 -14.85 -11.04 1.09
C GLU A 135 -15.39 -9.90 0.20
N TRP A 136 -14.51 -9.02 -0.28
CA TRP A 136 -14.87 -7.86 -1.09
C TRP A 136 -14.40 -7.99 -2.53
N ARG A 137 -15.34 -7.81 -3.46
CA ARG A 137 -15.09 -7.48 -4.87
C ARG A 137 -14.54 -6.06 -5.00
N SER A 138 -13.29 -5.92 -4.62
CA SER A 138 -12.55 -4.65 -4.63
C SER A 138 -12.26 -4.20 -6.06
N ASP A 139 -12.19 -5.15 -7.00
CA ASP A 139 -12.19 -4.91 -8.44
C ASP A 139 -13.41 -4.09 -8.90
N TRP A 140 -14.62 -4.42 -8.44
CA TRP A 140 -15.82 -3.65 -8.83
C TRP A 140 -15.79 -2.20 -8.34
N LYS A 141 -15.28 -1.96 -7.12
CA LYS A 141 -15.09 -0.59 -6.63
C LYS A 141 -14.05 0.13 -7.49
N TRP A 142 -12.94 -0.54 -7.78
CA TRP A 142 -11.90 0.04 -8.62
C TRP A 142 -12.40 0.40 -10.01
N GLU A 143 -13.21 -0.44 -10.66
CA GLU A 143 -13.82 -0.17 -11.96
C GLU A 143 -14.71 1.08 -11.96
N ARG A 144 -15.40 1.37 -10.85
CA ARG A 144 -16.21 2.60 -10.72
C ARG A 144 -15.36 3.83 -10.44
N VAL A 145 -14.27 3.69 -9.69
CA VAL A 145 -13.44 4.83 -9.26
C VAL A 145 -12.39 5.21 -10.30
N ALA A 146 -11.67 4.23 -10.86
CA ALA A 146 -10.52 4.45 -11.73
C ALA A 146 -10.79 5.35 -12.96
N PRO A 147 -11.96 5.31 -13.62
CA PRO A 147 -12.25 6.19 -14.76
C PRO A 147 -12.24 7.69 -14.45
N HIS A 148 -12.29 8.07 -13.16
CA HIS A 148 -12.30 9.46 -12.72
C HIS A 148 -10.91 10.01 -12.40
N LEU A 149 -9.85 9.21 -12.53
CA LEU A 149 -8.50 9.50 -12.04
C LEU A 149 -7.45 9.41 -13.15
N ASP A 150 -6.40 10.23 -13.04
CA ASP A 150 -5.17 10.08 -13.82
C ASP A 150 -3.98 9.81 -12.89
N LEU A 151 -3.59 8.55 -12.82
CA LEU A 151 -2.54 8.07 -11.93
C LEU A 151 -1.17 7.98 -12.61
N ALA A 152 -1.07 8.28 -13.91
CA ALA A 152 0.17 8.12 -14.65
C ALA A 152 1.31 8.96 -14.06
N GLY A 153 2.39 8.30 -13.66
CA GLY A 153 3.58 8.95 -13.09
C GLY A 153 3.37 9.58 -11.71
N LYS A 154 2.27 9.29 -11.01
CA LYS A 154 1.96 9.85 -9.69
C LYS A 154 2.60 9.05 -8.55
N ARG A 155 3.06 9.74 -7.51
CA ARG A 155 3.37 9.14 -6.21
C ARG A 155 2.12 9.12 -5.34
N ILE A 156 1.72 7.93 -4.91
CA ILE A 156 0.42 7.72 -4.26
C ILE A 156 0.61 7.24 -2.82
N LEU A 157 -0.21 7.78 -1.91
CA LEU A 157 -0.41 7.22 -0.58
C LEU A 157 -1.78 6.54 -0.50
N ASP A 158 -1.86 5.30 -0.03
CA ASP A 158 -3.11 4.59 0.26
C ASP A 158 -3.26 4.38 1.77
N VAL A 159 -4.14 5.16 2.40
CA VAL A 159 -4.38 5.15 3.85
C VAL A 159 -5.42 4.11 4.20
N GLY A 160 -5.07 3.18 5.10
CA GLY A 160 -5.92 2.02 5.41
C GLY A 160 -5.98 1.07 4.21
N CYS A 161 -4.82 0.84 3.58
CA CYS A 161 -4.72 0.07 2.34
C CYS A 161 -5.16 -1.38 2.49
N GLY A 162 -5.31 -1.89 3.72
CA GLY A 162 -5.56 -3.30 3.98
C GLY A 162 -4.40 -4.12 3.44
N ASN A 163 -4.70 -5.19 2.72
CA ASN A 163 -3.69 -6.06 2.11
C ASN A 163 -3.03 -5.50 0.84
N GLY A 164 -3.35 -4.26 0.48
CA GLY A 164 -2.74 -3.53 -0.64
C GLY A 164 -3.27 -3.90 -2.02
N TYR A 165 -4.44 -4.56 -2.13
CA TYR A 165 -5.08 -4.84 -3.43
C TYR A 165 -5.10 -3.61 -4.36
N TYR A 166 -5.62 -2.47 -3.87
CA TYR A 166 -5.72 -1.25 -4.68
C TYR A 166 -4.35 -0.66 -5.02
N MET A 167 -3.33 -0.84 -4.19
CA MET A 167 -1.98 -0.38 -4.47
C MET A 167 -1.41 -1.05 -5.73
N TRP A 168 -1.71 -2.34 -5.93
CA TRP A 168 -1.33 -3.05 -7.15
C TRP A 168 -2.10 -2.54 -8.38
N ARG A 169 -3.39 -2.23 -8.22
CA ARG A 169 -4.21 -1.65 -9.29
C ARG A 169 -3.76 -0.24 -9.68
N MET A 170 -3.36 0.58 -8.71
CA MET A 170 -2.77 1.89 -8.92
C MET A 170 -1.46 1.80 -9.73
N LEU A 171 -0.59 0.83 -9.41
CA LEU A 171 0.59 0.55 -10.23
C LEU A 171 0.20 0.10 -11.66
N GLY A 172 -0.80 -0.77 -11.79
CA GLY A 172 -1.33 -1.19 -13.10
C GLY A 172 -1.90 -0.04 -13.93
N ALA A 173 -2.42 1.00 -13.27
CA ALA A 173 -2.89 2.24 -13.87
C ALA A 173 -1.77 3.26 -14.19
N GLY A 174 -0.50 2.90 -13.94
CA GLY A 174 0.66 3.71 -14.34
C GLY A 174 1.24 4.61 -13.26
N ALA A 175 0.87 4.44 -12.00
CA ALA A 175 1.52 5.14 -10.88
C ALA A 175 3.05 4.96 -10.90
N ASP A 176 3.79 6.03 -10.59
CA ASP A 176 5.24 5.99 -10.45
C ASP A 176 5.62 5.16 -9.22
N SER A 177 4.92 5.39 -8.11
CA SER A 177 5.05 4.61 -6.89
C SER A 177 3.82 4.67 -6.01
N VAL A 178 3.66 3.64 -5.18
CA VAL A 178 2.57 3.56 -4.21
C VAL A 178 3.11 3.19 -2.83
N VAL A 179 2.79 3.99 -1.82
CA VAL A 179 3.03 3.66 -0.43
C VAL A 179 1.67 3.43 0.24
N GLY A 180 1.48 2.27 0.85
CA GLY A 180 0.29 1.96 1.64
C GLY A 180 0.62 1.94 3.11
N ILE A 181 -0.29 2.43 3.94
CA ILE A 181 -0.17 2.35 5.40
C ILE A 181 -1.38 1.62 5.99
N ASP A 182 -1.12 0.61 6.82
CA ASP A 182 -2.13 -0.07 7.62
C ASP A 182 -1.46 -0.76 8.82
N PRO A 183 -1.86 -0.51 10.07
CA PRO A 183 -1.19 -1.06 11.25
C PRO A 183 -1.44 -2.58 11.45
N ASN A 184 -2.24 -3.23 10.61
CA ASN A 184 -2.56 -4.66 10.73
C ASN A 184 -1.46 -5.57 10.15
N TRP A 185 -0.83 -6.36 11.02
CA TRP A 185 0.23 -7.30 10.63
C TRP A 185 -0.20 -8.43 9.69
N LEU A 186 -1.46 -8.89 9.74
CA LEU A 186 -1.94 -9.87 8.78
C LEU A 186 -1.96 -9.29 7.37
N PHE A 187 -2.44 -8.05 7.23
CA PHE A 187 -2.47 -7.36 5.94
C PHE A 187 -1.08 -7.06 5.41
N PHE A 188 -0.14 -6.69 6.29
CA PHE A 188 1.28 -6.59 5.94
C PHE A 188 1.82 -7.91 5.36
N CYS A 189 1.55 -9.05 6.01
CA CYS A 189 1.95 -10.36 5.49
C CYS A 189 1.25 -10.74 4.17
N GLN A 190 -0.05 -10.44 4.02
CA GLN A 190 -0.79 -10.65 2.77
C GLN A 190 -0.21 -9.84 1.61
N PHE A 191 0.13 -8.56 1.85
CA PHE A 191 0.84 -7.75 0.87
C PHE A 191 2.19 -8.37 0.51
N HIS A 192 2.96 -8.79 1.53
CA HIS A 192 4.29 -9.36 1.31
C HIS A 192 4.28 -10.72 0.58
N ALA A 193 3.21 -11.51 0.72
CA ALA A 193 2.99 -12.71 -0.08
C ALA A 193 2.96 -12.39 -1.58
N MET A 194 2.28 -11.31 -1.98
CA MET A 194 2.24 -10.83 -3.37
C MET A 194 3.56 -10.18 -3.76
N LYS A 195 4.11 -9.34 -2.88
CA LYS A 195 5.37 -8.62 -3.10
C LYS A 195 6.55 -9.54 -3.37
N ARG A 196 6.55 -10.76 -2.81
CA ARG A 196 7.57 -11.79 -3.05
C ARG A 196 7.81 -12.04 -4.55
N TYR A 197 6.74 -12.04 -5.35
CA TYR A 197 6.80 -12.28 -6.79
C TYR A 197 6.94 -11.00 -7.63
N LEU A 198 6.91 -9.83 -6.97
CA LEU A 198 6.90 -8.50 -7.58
C LEU A 198 7.91 -7.58 -6.86
N SER A 199 9.07 -8.12 -6.47
CA SER A 199 10.05 -7.48 -5.60
C SER A 199 10.51 -6.11 -6.13
N GLU A 200 10.76 -6.03 -7.43
CA GLU A 200 11.28 -4.84 -8.12
C GLU A 200 10.25 -3.73 -8.32
N ARG A 201 8.95 -4.00 -8.11
CA ARG A 201 7.90 -2.99 -8.34
C ARG A 201 7.97 -1.87 -7.30
N PRO A 202 7.72 -0.60 -7.65
CA PRO A 202 7.84 0.53 -6.73
C PRO A 202 6.59 0.68 -5.85
N VAL A 203 6.34 -0.33 -5.02
CA VAL A 203 5.21 -0.36 -4.08
C VAL A 203 5.62 -0.97 -2.75
N TRP A 204 5.17 -0.32 -1.67
CA TRP A 204 5.56 -0.63 -0.31
C TRP A 204 4.38 -0.53 0.64
N HIS A 205 4.23 -1.53 1.51
CA HIS A 205 3.26 -1.54 2.60
C HIS A 205 4.00 -1.31 3.92
N LEU A 206 3.54 -0.34 4.70
CA LEU A 206 4.12 0.03 5.98
C LEU A 206 3.11 -0.29 7.09
N PRO A 207 3.51 -1.02 8.16
CA PRO A 207 2.64 -1.37 9.28
C PRO A 207 2.40 -0.18 10.22
N MET A 208 1.92 0.94 9.68
CA MET A 208 1.77 2.23 10.36
C MET A 208 0.33 2.76 10.23
N ALA A 209 -0.11 3.51 11.23
CA ALA A 209 -1.32 4.33 11.15
C ALA A 209 -1.00 5.73 10.58
N LEU A 210 -2.04 6.45 10.12
CA LEU A 210 -1.90 7.79 9.56
C LEU A 210 -1.28 8.78 10.56
N GLU A 211 -1.71 8.71 11.83
CA GLU A 211 -1.20 9.54 12.92
C GLU A 211 0.29 9.33 13.24
N GLU A 212 0.91 8.27 12.71
CA GLU A 212 2.35 8.01 12.86
C GLU A 212 3.19 8.68 11.76
N LEU A 213 2.54 9.21 10.71
CA LEU A 213 3.23 9.99 9.69
C LEU A 213 3.61 11.38 10.22
N PRO A 214 4.74 11.95 9.80
CA PRO A 214 5.08 13.33 10.12
C PRO A 214 4.00 14.30 9.63
N ALA A 215 3.67 15.30 10.44
CA ALA A 215 2.80 16.39 10.00
C ALA A 215 3.41 17.13 8.80
N LYS A 216 2.54 17.62 7.90
CA LYS A 216 2.94 18.33 6.67
C LYS A 216 3.98 17.58 5.84
N LEU A 217 3.71 16.31 5.59
CA LEU A 217 4.54 15.46 4.75
C LEU A 217 4.59 15.97 3.29
N GLU A 218 3.50 16.58 2.81
CA GLU A 218 3.38 17.37 1.57
C GLU A 218 4.17 16.78 0.38
N GLY A 219 4.01 15.48 0.11
CA GLY A 219 4.92 14.76 -0.80
C GLY A 219 4.25 13.79 -1.77
N PHE A 220 2.95 13.54 -1.60
CA PHE A 220 2.17 12.69 -2.49
C PHE A 220 1.36 13.52 -3.48
N ASP A 221 1.27 13.03 -4.72
CA ASP A 221 0.46 13.66 -5.77
C ASP A 221 -1.01 13.28 -5.61
N THR A 222 -1.27 12.05 -5.16
CA THR A 222 -2.63 11.55 -4.87
C THR A 222 -2.64 10.80 -3.54
N VAL A 223 -3.66 11.03 -2.72
CA VAL A 223 -3.89 10.31 -1.46
C VAL A 223 -5.25 9.62 -1.54
N PHE A 224 -5.28 8.33 -1.23
CA PHE A 224 -6.50 7.55 -1.09
C PHE A 224 -6.80 7.34 0.39
N SER A 225 -8.09 7.43 0.75
CA SER A 225 -8.61 7.01 2.05
C SER A 225 -9.95 6.33 1.82
N MET A 226 -9.92 5.00 1.70
CA MET A 226 -11.10 4.21 1.34
C MET A 226 -11.46 3.25 2.47
N GLY A 227 -12.62 3.48 3.09
CA GLY A 227 -13.11 2.67 4.20
C GLY A 227 -12.50 3.03 5.57
N VAL A 228 -12.04 4.28 5.74
CA VAL A 228 -11.33 4.71 6.96
C VAL A 228 -12.10 5.76 7.76
N LEU A 229 -12.71 6.74 7.11
CA LEU A 229 -13.30 7.92 7.79
C LEU A 229 -14.32 7.53 8.88
N TYR A 230 -15.19 6.55 8.61
CA TYR A 230 -16.21 6.12 9.57
C TYR A 230 -15.62 5.44 10.83
N HIS A 231 -14.33 5.09 10.85
CA HIS A 231 -13.63 4.60 12.03
C HIS A 231 -12.92 5.71 12.83
N ARG A 232 -12.88 6.95 12.32
CA ARG A 232 -12.17 8.07 12.95
C ARG A 232 -13.10 8.82 13.90
N ARG A 233 -12.60 9.06 15.12
CA ARG A 233 -13.31 9.84 16.15
C ARG A 233 -13.48 11.30 15.78
N SER A 234 -12.54 11.85 15.01
CA SER A 234 -12.58 13.22 14.53
C SER A 234 -12.47 13.22 13.01
N PRO A 235 -13.61 13.34 12.28
CA PRO A 235 -13.60 13.29 10.82
C PRO A 235 -12.86 14.50 10.23
N VAL A 236 -12.95 15.68 10.85
CA VAL A 236 -12.27 16.88 10.36
C VAL A 236 -10.76 16.75 10.51
N ASP A 237 -10.26 16.26 11.65
CA ASP A 237 -8.81 16.05 11.83
C ASP A 237 -8.29 15.03 10.82
N HIS A 238 -9.03 13.95 10.57
CA HIS A 238 -8.66 12.98 9.53
C HIS A 238 -8.54 13.64 8.14
N LEU A 239 -9.50 14.49 7.75
CA LEU A 239 -9.42 15.22 6.47
C LEU A 239 -8.22 16.17 6.40
N LEU A 240 -7.85 16.80 7.52
CA LEU A 240 -6.68 17.67 7.59
C LEU A 240 -5.37 16.86 7.54
N GLU A 241 -5.29 15.72 8.22
CA GLU A 241 -4.14 14.79 8.17
C GLU A 241 -3.92 14.27 6.74
N LEU A 242 -4.98 13.91 6.02
CA LEU A 242 -4.91 13.52 4.62
C LEU A 242 -4.40 14.66 3.74
N LYS A 243 -4.87 15.89 3.99
CA LYS A 243 -4.43 17.09 3.27
C LYS A 243 -2.95 17.39 3.51
N ASP A 244 -2.47 17.19 4.74
CA ASP A 244 -1.07 17.39 5.12
C ASP A 244 -0.11 16.40 4.41
N CYS A 245 -0.63 15.31 3.84
CA CYS A 245 0.16 14.38 3.02
C CYS A 245 0.30 14.83 1.56
N LEU A 246 -0.60 15.68 1.07
CA LEU A 246 -0.68 16.09 -0.33
C LEU A 246 0.27 17.23 -0.67
N LEU A 247 0.84 17.16 -1.86
CA LEU A 247 1.42 18.32 -2.52
C LEU A 247 0.34 19.38 -2.80
N ARG A 248 0.77 20.64 -2.96
CA ARG A 248 -0.13 21.67 -3.52
C ARG A 248 -0.60 21.24 -4.90
N GLY A 249 -1.91 21.25 -5.10
CA GLY A 249 -2.53 20.78 -6.35
C GLY A 249 -2.66 19.25 -6.44
N GLY A 250 -2.33 18.51 -5.37
CA GLY A 250 -2.57 17.08 -5.28
C GLY A 250 -4.05 16.73 -5.13
N GLU A 251 -4.38 15.47 -5.37
CA GLU A 251 -5.74 14.94 -5.41
C GLU A 251 -6.05 14.04 -4.21
N LEU A 252 -7.20 14.24 -3.57
CA LEU A 252 -7.73 13.32 -2.55
C LEU A 252 -8.82 12.44 -3.17
N VAL A 253 -8.68 11.13 -2.99
CA VAL A 253 -9.73 10.14 -3.26
C VAL A 253 -10.25 9.59 -1.93
N LEU A 254 -11.47 9.98 -1.56
CA LEU A 254 -12.09 9.60 -0.29
C LEU A 254 -13.30 8.69 -0.54
N GLU A 255 -13.36 7.55 0.15
CA GLU A 255 -14.52 6.67 0.17
C GLU A 255 -14.85 6.24 1.61
N THR A 256 -16.14 6.27 1.93
CA THR A 256 -16.66 6.01 3.28
C THR A 256 -18.13 5.60 3.22
N LEU A 257 -18.64 5.03 4.30
CA LEU A 257 -20.07 4.82 4.49
C LEU A 257 -20.79 6.17 4.56
N VAL A 258 -21.93 6.25 3.88
CA VAL A 258 -22.81 7.44 3.83
C VAL A 258 -24.26 7.05 4.09
N VAL A 259 -25.09 8.05 4.40
CA VAL A 259 -26.56 7.92 4.51
C VAL A 259 -27.27 8.85 3.54
N GLU A 260 -28.55 8.62 3.28
CA GLU A 260 -29.38 9.59 2.56
C GLU A 260 -29.59 10.85 3.43
N GLY A 261 -29.57 12.03 2.81
CA GLY A 261 -29.82 13.29 3.52
C GLY A 261 -29.19 14.52 2.85
N ASP A 262 -29.31 15.66 3.51
CA ASP A 262 -28.80 16.97 3.08
C ASP A 262 -27.46 17.34 3.75
N GLU A 263 -26.99 18.57 3.55
CA GLU A 263 -25.73 19.10 4.11
C GLU A 263 -25.63 19.08 5.63
N SER A 264 -26.75 18.89 6.34
CA SER A 264 -26.83 18.84 7.80
C SER A 264 -27.02 17.42 8.36
N THR A 265 -27.10 16.42 7.49
CA THR A 265 -27.40 15.05 7.88
C THR A 265 -26.11 14.24 8.11
N ALA A 266 -25.92 13.75 9.34
CA ALA A 266 -24.88 12.77 9.66
C ALA A 266 -25.36 11.84 10.77
N LEU A 267 -25.27 10.53 10.54
CA LEU A 267 -25.59 9.50 11.52
C LEU A 267 -24.37 9.17 12.38
N VAL A 268 -24.59 9.06 13.69
CA VAL A 268 -23.66 8.44 14.64
C VAL A 268 -24.37 7.27 15.32
N PRO A 269 -23.98 6.01 15.06
CA PRO A 269 -24.62 4.86 15.68
C PRO A 269 -24.28 4.80 17.18
N GLU A 270 -25.24 4.34 17.99
CA GLU A 270 -25.08 4.30 19.46
C GLU A 270 -24.05 3.24 19.93
N ASP A 271 -23.96 2.09 19.25
CA ASP A 271 -23.00 1.02 19.57
C ASP A 271 -22.40 0.41 18.29
N ARG A 272 -23.20 -0.42 17.59
CA ARG A 272 -22.76 -1.12 16.38
C ARG A 272 -23.49 -0.64 15.14
N TYR A 273 -22.77 -0.69 14.02
CA TYR A 273 -23.34 -0.52 12.69
C TYR A 273 -22.87 -1.67 11.80
N ALA A 274 -23.81 -2.43 11.20
CA ALA A 274 -23.50 -3.63 10.42
C ALA A 274 -22.51 -4.59 11.14
N GLN A 275 -22.77 -4.85 12.44
CA GLN A 275 -21.91 -5.63 13.36
C GLN A 275 -20.53 -5.04 13.68
N MET A 276 -20.09 -4.00 12.98
CA MET A 276 -18.84 -3.31 13.28
C MET A 276 -18.95 -2.50 14.58
N ARG A 277 -17.90 -2.56 15.39
CA ARG A 277 -17.67 -1.63 16.50
C ARG A 277 -16.87 -0.44 16.00
N ASN A 278 -16.74 0.60 16.83
CA ASN A 278 -15.92 1.78 16.54
C ASN A 278 -16.32 2.48 15.22
N VAL A 279 -17.63 2.58 14.99
CA VAL A 279 -18.19 3.35 13.87
C VAL A 279 -18.68 4.68 14.43
N TRP A 280 -18.21 5.79 13.85
CA TRP A 280 -18.47 7.14 14.34
C TRP A 280 -19.38 7.91 13.40
N PHE A 281 -18.85 8.56 12.36
CA PHE A 281 -19.64 9.46 11.52
C PHE A 281 -19.96 8.84 10.16
N LEU A 282 -21.26 8.73 9.86
CA LEU A 282 -21.80 8.38 8.54
C LEU A 282 -22.53 9.62 8.00
N PRO A 283 -21.82 10.55 7.34
CA PRO A 283 -22.44 11.75 6.75
C PRO A 283 -23.29 11.39 5.54
N SER A 284 -24.23 12.26 5.18
CA SER A 284 -24.73 12.27 3.80
C SER A 284 -23.62 12.68 2.83
N VAL A 285 -23.80 12.42 1.54
CA VAL A 285 -22.86 12.89 0.51
C VAL A 285 -22.71 14.41 0.57
N ALA A 286 -23.82 15.15 0.65
CA ALA A 286 -23.82 16.61 0.72
C ALA A 286 -23.10 17.15 1.97
N ALA A 287 -23.28 16.49 3.12
CA ALA A 287 -22.56 16.84 4.35
C ALA A 287 -21.06 16.58 4.22
N LEU A 288 -20.65 15.46 3.63
CA LEU A 288 -19.24 15.12 3.40
C LEU A 288 -18.56 16.12 2.45
N GLU A 289 -19.24 16.53 1.38
CA GLU A 289 -18.74 17.57 0.47
C GLU A 289 -18.55 18.91 1.20
N CYS A 290 -19.47 19.26 2.11
CA CYS A 290 -19.32 20.42 2.98
C CYS A 290 -18.09 20.30 3.90
N TRP A 291 -17.87 19.14 4.51
CA TRP A 291 -16.72 18.89 5.40
C TRP A 291 -15.39 18.99 4.66
N LEU A 292 -15.30 18.44 3.45
CA LEU A 292 -14.12 18.57 2.58
C LEU A 292 -13.82 20.03 2.24
N ARG A 293 -14.83 20.81 1.83
CA ARG A 293 -14.67 22.25 1.56
C ARG A 293 -14.23 23.00 2.83
N ARG A 294 -14.75 22.63 4.00
CA ARG A 294 -14.35 23.20 5.29
C ARG A 294 -12.92 22.85 5.71
N ALA A 295 -12.44 21.66 5.37
CA ALA A 295 -11.02 21.27 5.51
C ALA A 295 -10.12 21.96 4.46
N GLY A 296 -10.71 22.73 3.55
CA GLY A 296 -10.03 23.55 2.55
C GLY A 296 -9.61 22.77 1.32
N PHE A 297 -10.33 21.71 0.97
CA PHE A 297 -10.30 21.15 -0.39
C PHE A 297 -11.16 22.00 -1.33
N VAL A 298 -10.80 21.99 -2.61
CA VAL A 298 -11.53 22.65 -3.70
C VAL A 298 -11.93 21.60 -4.74
N ASP A 299 -12.79 21.97 -5.69
CA ASP A 299 -13.28 21.07 -6.75
C ASP A 299 -13.84 19.74 -6.25
N VAL A 300 -14.43 19.78 -5.06
CA VAL A 300 -15.06 18.63 -4.40
C VAL A 300 -16.27 18.18 -5.21
N ARG A 301 -16.29 16.89 -5.58
CA ARG A 301 -17.39 16.25 -6.29
C ARG A 301 -17.55 14.79 -5.87
N CYS A 302 -18.78 14.34 -5.71
CA CYS A 302 -19.09 12.92 -5.67
C CYS A 302 -19.01 12.30 -7.08
N VAL A 303 -18.23 11.22 -7.23
CA VAL A 303 -18.06 10.51 -8.52
C VAL A 303 -18.85 9.21 -8.62
N ASP A 304 -19.16 8.58 -7.48
CA ASP A 304 -19.93 7.35 -7.40
C ASP A 304 -20.68 7.27 -6.06
N VAL A 305 -21.90 6.73 -6.08
CA VAL A 305 -22.67 6.34 -4.89
C VAL A 305 -23.31 4.99 -5.19
N SER A 306 -23.07 4.00 -4.34
CA SER A 306 -23.58 2.66 -4.54
C SER A 306 -24.06 2.04 -3.24
N ILE A 307 -25.15 1.27 -3.29
CA ILE A 307 -25.54 0.38 -2.21
C ILE A 307 -24.68 -0.87 -2.30
N THR A 308 -24.04 -1.26 -1.19
CA THR A 308 -23.29 -2.52 -1.12
C THR A 308 -24.25 -3.70 -1.25
N SER A 309 -24.11 -4.49 -2.32
CA SER A 309 -24.85 -5.73 -2.52
C SER A 309 -24.18 -6.91 -1.80
N THR A 310 -24.97 -7.95 -1.52
CA THR A 310 -24.50 -9.26 -1.04
C THR A 310 -23.87 -10.09 -2.14
#